data_AF-A0A8H4IK67-F1
#
_entry.id   AF-A0A8H4IK67-F1
#
_cell.length_a   1.000
_cell.length_b   1.000
_cell.length_c   1.000
_cell.angle_alpha   90.00
_cell.angle_beta   90.00
_cell.angle_gamma   90.00
#
_symmetry.space_group_name_H-M   'P 1'
#
loop_
_entity.id
_entity.type
_entity.pdbx_description
1 polymer ?
#
loop_
_entity_poly.entity_id
_entity_poly.type
_entity_poly.pdbx_seq_one_letter_code
_entity_poly.pdbx_strand_id
1 'polypeptide(L)'
;MDVVLEAFDTYLFDYIYAFAVPSPVAHLGKTAASNGTYSAIPEMPSPAQTWQFEPASQYLSFPPTEHAWMSSWTRDNIYRQATSLFLITWIFGLVVYFACASFSYVFVFDKATFAHPKYLKNQISMEIAQTMRAMPVMSLCTVPFFVAEVRGYSKMYDAVEDGPGMWYNIIQFPFFIVFTDFCIYWIHRWLHHPKVYKHLHKPHHKWIMPSPYASHAFHPLDGYAQSLPYHVFPFIFPLQKFAYVALFAFVNIWTVMIHDGEYVAESPIINGAACHTMHHLYFNYNYGQYTTLWDRLGGSYRKPNDELFRKELKMAQSEWEKQSKEMERIVKEVEGEDDRQYDPNPVAKKQQ
;
A
#
# COMPACT_ATOMS: atom_id res chain seq x y z
N MET A 1 -8.10 -10.43 -5.45
CA MET A 1 -6.94 -10.24 -6.35
C MET A 1 -6.98 -11.05 -7.65
N ASP A 2 -7.97 -11.91 -7.84
CA ASP A 2 -8.14 -12.83 -8.98
C ASP A 2 -8.33 -12.12 -10.33
N VAL A 3 -9.19 -11.09 -10.42
CA VAL A 3 -9.39 -10.32 -11.66
C VAL A 3 -8.09 -9.63 -12.11
N VAL A 4 -7.32 -9.10 -11.16
CA VAL A 4 -6.02 -8.47 -11.44
C VAL A 4 -5.01 -9.53 -11.89
N LEU A 5 -4.94 -10.68 -11.20
CA LEU A 5 -4.05 -11.77 -11.58
C LEU A 5 -4.38 -12.30 -12.98
N GLU A 6 -5.66 -12.48 -13.32
CA GLU A 6 -6.10 -12.93 -14.65
C GLU A 6 -5.65 -11.99 -15.78
N ALA A 7 -5.76 -10.67 -15.56
CA ALA A 7 -5.30 -9.66 -16.52
C ALA A 7 -3.78 -9.77 -16.73
N PHE A 8 -3.00 -9.81 -15.64
CA PHE A 8 -1.55 -9.90 -15.72
C PHE A 8 -1.07 -11.24 -16.27
N ASP A 9 -1.75 -12.34 -15.95
CA ASP A 9 -1.46 -13.64 -16.56
C ASP A 9 -1.64 -13.57 -18.07
N THR A 10 -2.75 -13.02 -18.54
CA THR A 10 -3.09 -12.94 -19.97
C THR A 10 -2.14 -12.06 -20.77
N TYR A 11 -1.77 -10.90 -20.23
CA TYR A 11 -0.99 -9.91 -20.99
C TYR A 11 0.51 -9.94 -20.70
N LEU A 12 0.96 -10.68 -19.68
CA LEU A 12 2.37 -10.67 -19.27
C LEU A 12 2.88 -12.04 -18.83
N PHE A 13 2.30 -12.62 -17.78
CA PHE A 13 2.94 -13.77 -17.13
C PHE A 13 2.83 -15.07 -17.93
N ASP A 14 1.78 -15.30 -18.72
CA ASP A 14 1.72 -16.47 -19.61
C ASP A 14 2.97 -16.55 -20.49
N TYR A 15 3.38 -15.44 -21.09
CA TYR A 15 4.59 -15.36 -21.93
C TYR A 15 5.86 -15.63 -21.12
N ILE A 16 5.97 -15.04 -19.93
CA ILE A 16 7.15 -15.20 -19.05
C ILE A 16 7.29 -16.66 -18.60
N TYR A 17 6.21 -17.29 -18.13
CA TYR A 17 6.27 -18.68 -17.66
C TYR A 17 6.42 -19.68 -18.80
N ALA A 18 5.79 -19.43 -19.97
CA ALA A 18 6.02 -20.25 -21.16
C ALA A 18 7.49 -20.26 -21.58
N PHE A 19 8.20 -19.13 -21.43
CA PHE A 19 9.62 -19.02 -21.71
C PHE A 19 10.50 -19.62 -20.59
N ALA A 20 10.24 -19.28 -19.34
CA ALA A 20 11.10 -19.64 -18.20
C ALA A 20 10.92 -21.08 -17.74
N VAL A 21 9.71 -21.64 -17.87
CA VAL A 21 9.33 -22.96 -17.37
C VAL A 21 8.51 -23.69 -18.44
N PRO A 22 9.06 -23.94 -19.65
CA PRO A 22 8.32 -24.48 -20.78
C PRO A 22 7.73 -25.86 -20.48
N SER A 23 6.55 -26.14 -21.03
CA SER A 23 5.91 -27.45 -20.98
C SER A 23 6.61 -28.43 -21.94
N PRO A 24 7.02 -29.63 -21.48
CA PRO A 24 7.56 -30.67 -22.36
C PRO A 24 6.56 -31.07 -23.47
N VAL A 25 5.27 -30.91 -23.20
CA VAL A 25 4.15 -31.26 -24.10
C VAL A 25 4.03 -30.28 -25.26
N ALA A 26 4.27 -28.99 -25.01
CA ALA A 26 4.19 -27.95 -26.05
C ALA A 26 5.23 -28.15 -27.17
N HIS A 27 6.34 -28.82 -26.86
CA HIS A 27 7.39 -29.16 -27.84
C HIS A 27 7.09 -30.41 -28.68
N LEU A 28 6.28 -31.35 -28.16
CA LEU A 28 5.87 -32.57 -28.88
C LEU A 28 4.93 -32.28 -30.06
N GLY A 29 4.05 -31.28 -29.93
CA GLY A 29 3.18 -30.84 -31.02
C GLY A 29 3.93 -30.21 -32.21
N LYS A 30 5.03 -29.49 -31.94
CA LYS A 30 5.86 -28.89 -33.01
C LYS A 30 6.76 -29.91 -33.72
N THR A 31 7.24 -30.95 -33.04
CA THR A 31 8.04 -32.01 -33.68
C THR A 31 7.18 -32.94 -34.52
N ALA A 32 5.97 -33.29 -34.07
CA ALA A 32 5.02 -34.12 -34.83
C ALA A 32 4.53 -33.44 -36.13
N ALA A 33 4.33 -32.11 -36.13
CA ALA A 33 3.90 -31.36 -37.30
C ALA A 33 4.97 -31.24 -38.41
N SER A 34 6.24 -31.51 -38.10
CA SER A 34 7.34 -31.35 -39.06
C SER A 34 7.61 -32.58 -39.94
N ASN A 35 7.10 -33.77 -39.59
CA ASN A 35 7.47 -35.04 -40.24
C ASN A 35 6.31 -36.03 -40.49
N GLY A 36 5.03 -35.62 -40.36
CA GLY A 36 3.88 -36.53 -40.49
C GLY A 36 2.85 -36.10 -41.52
N THR A 37 2.49 -36.99 -42.45
CA THR A 37 1.25 -36.90 -43.24
C THR A 37 0.03 -36.83 -42.30
N TYR A 38 -0.87 -35.88 -42.55
CA TYR A 38 -2.02 -35.47 -41.73
C TYR A 38 -3.01 -36.56 -41.27
N SER A 39 -2.85 -37.82 -41.67
CA SER A 39 -3.83 -38.89 -41.48
C SER A 39 -3.49 -39.90 -40.38
N ALA A 40 -2.37 -39.74 -39.65
CA ALA A 40 -1.95 -40.74 -38.65
C ALA A 40 -1.31 -40.11 -37.42
N ILE A 41 -1.93 -39.07 -36.84
CA ILE A 41 -1.63 -38.65 -35.47
C ILE A 41 -2.58 -39.46 -34.58
N PRO A 42 -2.13 -40.50 -33.86
CA PRO A 42 -2.91 -41.01 -32.74
C PRO A 42 -3.15 -39.83 -31.82
N GLU A 43 -4.37 -39.64 -31.31
CA GLU A 43 -4.62 -38.74 -30.18
C GLU A 43 -3.66 -39.14 -29.06
N MET A 44 -2.47 -38.52 -29.03
CA MET A 44 -1.55 -38.69 -27.93
C MET A 44 -2.30 -38.15 -26.73
N PRO A 45 -2.29 -38.87 -25.59
CA PRO A 45 -2.78 -38.28 -24.37
C PRO A 45 -1.86 -37.08 -24.12
N SER A 46 -2.34 -35.87 -24.43
CA SER A 46 -1.81 -34.65 -23.85
C SER A 46 -1.70 -34.98 -22.36
N PRO A 47 -0.52 -34.89 -21.72
CA PRO A 47 -0.46 -34.86 -20.26
C PRO A 47 -1.41 -33.75 -19.88
N ALA A 48 -2.60 -34.17 -19.47
CA ALA A 48 -3.77 -33.32 -19.43
C ALA A 48 -3.41 -32.20 -18.49
N GLN A 49 -3.18 -31.00 -19.01
CA GLN A 49 -3.30 -29.83 -18.18
C GLN A 49 -4.75 -29.83 -17.74
N THR A 50 -4.98 -30.34 -16.53
CA THR A 50 -6.29 -30.46 -15.90
C THR A 50 -6.88 -29.10 -15.57
N TRP A 51 -6.04 -28.06 -15.62
CA TRP A 51 -6.47 -26.68 -15.49
C TRP A 51 -7.38 -26.28 -16.65
N GLN A 52 -8.59 -25.87 -16.31
CA GLN A 52 -9.55 -25.27 -17.22
C GLN A 52 -9.67 -23.79 -16.90
N PHE A 53 -9.86 -22.98 -17.93
CA PHE A 53 -10.05 -21.56 -17.75
C PHE A 53 -11.44 -21.29 -17.18
N GLU A 54 -11.47 -20.69 -15.99
CA GLU A 54 -12.66 -20.14 -15.37
C GLU A 54 -12.45 -18.63 -15.21
N PRO A 55 -13.35 -17.79 -15.75
CA PRO A 55 -13.29 -16.35 -15.57
C PRO A 55 -13.31 -15.94 -14.11
N ALA A 56 -12.40 -15.06 -13.70
CA ALA A 56 -12.34 -14.48 -12.37
C ALA A 56 -13.56 -13.61 -12.05
N SER A 57 -14.22 -13.02 -13.04
CA SER A 57 -15.45 -12.25 -12.89
C SER A 57 -16.37 -12.48 -14.08
N GLN A 58 -17.68 -12.45 -13.83
CA GLN A 58 -18.71 -12.47 -14.86
C GLN A 58 -18.83 -11.15 -15.62
N TYR A 59 -18.32 -10.05 -15.03
CA TYR A 59 -18.40 -8.71 -15.62
C TYR A 59 -17.17 -8.36 -16.46
N LEU A 60 -16.00 -8.89 -16.08
CA LEU A 60 -14.73 -8.60 -16.71
C LEU A 60 -13.86 -9.85 -16.73
N SER A 61 -13.46 -10.28 -17.92
CA SER A 61 -12.59 -11.44 -18.09
C SER A 61 -11.55 -11.20 -19.18
N PHE A 62 -10.38 -11.78 -18.99
CA PHE A 62 -9.22 -11.74 -19.86
C PHE A 62 -8.88 -13.19 -20.23
N PRO A 63 -9.39 -13.68 -21.38
CA PRO A 63 -9.21 -15.07 -21.76
C PRO A 63 -7.72 -15.37 -22.03
N PRO A 64 -7.25 -16.56 -21.66
CA PRO A 64 -5.86 -16.97 -21.87
C PRO A 64 -5.48 -17.03 -23.34
N THR A 65 -4.20 -16.79 -23.62
CA THR A 65 -3.59 -17.05 -24.93
C THR A 65 -3.01 -18.46 -24.98
N GLU A 66 -2.54 -18.92 -26.14
CA GLU A 66 -1.87 -20.22 -26.28
C GLU A 66 -0.71 -20.41 -25.28
N HIS A 67 -0.05 -19.33 -24.88
CA HIS A 67 1.07 -19.35 -23.93
C HIS A 67 0.68 -19.84 -22.54
N ALA A 68 -0.60 -19.72 -22.13
CA ALA A 68 -1.07 -20.25 -20.85
C ALA A 68 -0.83 -21.76 -20.73
N TRP A 69 -0.94 -22.49 -21.86
CA TRP A 69 -0.73 -23.93 -21.93
C TRP A 69 0.71 -24.33 -22.29
N MET A 70 1.55 -23.37 -22.66
CA MET A 70 2.95 -23.61 -23.01
C MET A 70 3.90 -23.68 -21.81
N SER A 71 3.42 -23.38 -20.61
CA SER A 71 4.17 -23.47 -19.35
C SER A 71 3.92 -24.80 -18.63
N SER A 72 4.94 -25.38 -18.00
CA SER A 72 4.78 -26.50 -17.05
C SER A 72 4.04 -26.06 -15.76
N TRP A 73 4.08 -24.77 -15.43
CA TRP A 73 3.30 -24.19 -14.34
C TRP A 73 2.01 -23.56 -14.90
N THR A 74 0.90 -24.31 -14.79
CA THR A 74 -0.45 -23.86 -15.10
C THR A 74 -0.89 -22.71 -14.19
N ARG A 75 -1.92 -21.94 -14.58
CA ARG A 75 -2.36 -20.74 -13.84
C ARG A 75 -2.84 -21.03 -12.41
N ASP A 76 -3.30 -22.24 -12.11
CA ASP A 76 -3.71 -22.70 -10.77
C ASP A 76 -2.55 -23.23 -9.91
N ASN A 77 -1.34 -23.33 -10.47
CA ASN A 77 -0.15 -23.73 -9.75
C ASN A 77 0.19 -22.70 -8.65
N ILE A 78 0.31 -23.17 -7.41
CA ILE A 78 0.52 -22.30 -6.25
C ILE A 78 1.81 -21.48 -6.32
N TYR A 79 2.90 -22.03 -6.89
CA TYR A 79 4.17 -21.31 -7.01
C TYR A 79 4.08 -20.20 -8.04
N ARG A 80 3.39 -20.45 -9.16
CA ARG A 80 3.06 -19.42 -10.15
C ARG A 80 2.19 -18.33 -9.54
N GLN A 81 1.08 -18.69 -8.89
CA GLN A 81 0.18 -17.72 -8.25
C GLN A 81 0.92 -16.87 -7.22
N ALA A 82 1.67 -17.49 -6.31
CA ALA A 82 2.44 -16.79 -5.28
C ALA A 82 3.49 -15.84 -5.89
N THR A 83 4.23 -16.29 -6.90
CA THR A 83 5.27 -15.49 -7.56
C THR A 83 4.66 -14.33 -8.34
N SER A 84 3.60 -14.59 -9.12
CA SER A 84 2.89 -13.54 -9.87
C SER A 84 2.27 -12.50 -8.94
N LEU A 85 1.58 -12.95 -7.87
CA LEU A 85 0.98 -12.04 -6.90
C LEU A 85 2.04 -11.22 -6.14
N PHE A 86 3.18 -11.82 -5.81
CA PHE A 86 4.31 -11.08 -5.24
C PHE A 86 4.79 -9.96 -6.17
N LEU A 87 5.05 -10.30 -7.43
CA LEU A 87 5.54 -9.36 -8.44
C LEU A 87 4.52 -8.26 -8.74
N ILE A 88 3.24 -8.62 -8.88
CA ILE A 88 2.14 -7.65 -9.04
C ILE A 88 2.14 -6.70 -7.86
N THR A 89 2.03 -7.23 -6.64
CA THR A 89 1.89 -6.40 -5.43
C THR A 89 3.07 -5.44 -5.27
N TRP A 90 4.30 -5.93 -5.47
CA TRP A 90 5.49 -5.13 -5.33
C TRP A 90 5.62 -4.08 -6.43
N ILE A 91 5.57 -4.48 -7.71
CA ILE A 91 5.81 -3.59 -8.85
C ILE A 91 4.64 -2.62 -9.02
N PHE A 92 3.41 -3.10 -8.96
CA PHE A 92 2.23 -2.24 -9.03
C PHE A 92 2.18 -1.28 -7.84
N GLY A 93 2.50 -1.76 -6.64
CA GLY A 93 2.64 -0.90 -5.46
C GLY A 93 3.65 0.22 -5.69
N LEU A 94 4.82 -0.07 -6.29
CA LEU A 94 5.81 0.95 -6.63
C LEU A 94 5.28 1.96 -7.66
N VAL A 95 4.57 1.49 -8.68
CA VAL A 95 3.97 2.36 -9.70
C VAL A 95 2.97 3.31 -9.06
N VAL A 96 2.06 2.80 -8.21
CA VAL A 96 1.09 3.62 -7.48
C VAL A 96 1.79 4.60 -6.54
N TYR A 97 2.78 4.13 -5.76
CA TYR A 97 3.57 4.97 -4.86
C TYR A 97 4.23 6.13 -5.62
N PHE A 98 4.99 5.84 -6.68
CA PHE A 98 5.67 6.90 -7.43
C PHE A 98 4.68 7.81 -8.15
N ALA A 99 3.58 7.28 -8.71
CA ALA A 99 2.56 8.10 -9.36
C ALA A 99 1.92 9.08 -8.36
N CYS A 100 1.40 8.57 -7.24
CA CYS A 100 0.71 9.38 -6.24
C CYS A 100 1.67 10.32 -5.50
N ALA A 101 2.82 9.83 -5.04
CA ALA A 101 3.80 10.66 -4.32
C ALA A 101 4.40 11.73 -5.22
N SER A 102 4.73 11.42 -6.50
CA SER A 102 5.24 12.43 -7.43
C SER A 102 4.16 13.45 -7.80
N PHE A 103 2.92 13.01 -8.02
CA PHE A 103 1.80 13.92 -8.27
C PHE A 103 1.61 14.88 -7.09
N SER A 104 1.51 14.36 -5.87
CA SER A 104 1.39 15.18 -4.66
C SER A 104 2.60 16.11 -4.52
N TYR A 105 3.82 15.60 -4.70
CA TYR A 105 5.04 16.40 -4.63
C TYR A 105 5.04 17.59 -5.62
N VAL A 106 4.63 17.37 -6.87
CA VAL A 106 4.61 18.42 -7.90
C VAL A 106 3.49 19.42 -7.64
N PHE A 107 2.27 18.95 -7.40
CA PHE A 107 1.07 19.79 -7.47
C PHE A 107 0.50 20.23 -6.11
N VAL A 108 0.73 19.47 -5.04
CA VAL A 108 0.07 19.68 -3.74
C VAL A 108 1.07 20.10 -2.65
N PHE A 109 2.20 19.39 -2.53
CA PHE A 109 3.18 19.56 -1.46
C PHE A 109 3.75 20.99 -1.41
N ASP A 110 3.77 21.59 -0.23
CA ASP A 110 4.38 22.90 -0.01
C ASP A 110 5.90 22.79 0.15
N LYS A 111 6.64 23.24 -0.87
CA LYS A 111 8.11 23.21 -0.92
C LYS A 111 8.75 24.13 0.12
N ALA A 112 8.00 25.04 0.74
CA ALA A 112 8.45 25.78 1.91
C ALA A 112 8.88 24.88 3.07
N THR A 113 8.35 23.66 3.15
CA THR A 113 8.68 22.67 4.18
C THR A 113 10.18 22.34 4.19
N PHE A 114 10.88 22.45 3.06
CA PHE A 114 12.34 22.24 2.99
C PHE A 114 13.14 23.27 3.79
N ALA A 115 12.57 24.44 4.07
CA ALA A 115 13.20 25.45 4.89
C ALA A 115 12.95 25.24 6.40
N HIS A 116 12.15 24.24 6.79
CA HIS A 116 11.91 23.96 8.19
C HIS A 116 13.20 23.47 8.87
N PRO A 117 13.56 23.97 10.07
CA PRO A 117 14.82 23.63 10.75
C PRO A 117 14.95 22.15 11.12
N LYS A 118 13.83 21.42 11.11
CA LYS A 118 13.77 19.97 11.38
C LYS A 118 13.65 19.09 10.13
N TYR A 119 13.89 19.67 8.95
CA TYR A 119 14.02 18.91 7.72
C TYR A 119 15.40 18.25 7.64
N LEU A 120 15.46 16.98 7.25
CA LEU A 120 16.72 16.23 7.19
C LEU A 120 17.49 16.48 5.90
N LYS A 121 18.82 16.41 5.97
CA LYS A 121 19.67 16.50 4.77
C LYS A 121 19.40 15.30 3.85
N ASN A 122 19.12 15.57 2.57
CA ASN A 122 18.78 14.54 1.56
C ASN A 122 17.52 13.71 1.89
N GLN A 123 16.57 14.26 2.66
CA GLN A 123 15.41 13.52 3.17
C GLN A 123 14.64 12.76 2.09
N ILE A 124 14.28 13.39 0.97
CA ILE A 124 13.55 12.75 -0.15
C ILE A 124 14.25 11.46 -0.62
N SER A 125 15.56 11.50 -0.81
CA SER A 125 16.32 10.32 -1.26
C SER A 125 16.33 9.22 -0.21
N MET A 126 16.43 9.60 1.08
CA MET A 126 16.39 8.63 2.17
C MET A 126 14.99 8.03 2.38
N GLU A 127 13.93 8.81 2.22
CA GLU A 127 12.54 8.37 2.25
C GLU A 127 12.29 7.33 1.13
N ILE A 128 12.62 7.68 -0.11
CA ILE A 128 12.50 6.77 -1.27
C ILE A 128 13.33 5.50 -1.02
N ALA A 129 14.58 5.63 -0.60
CA ALA A 129 15.44 4.48 -0.35
C ALA A 129 14.90 3.56 0.76
N GLN A 130 14.22 4.10 1.76
CA GLN A 130 13.57 3.30 2.79
C GLN A 130 12.33 2.59 2.25
N THR A 131 11.48 3.27 1.49
CA THR A 131 10.33 2.67 0.78
C THR A 131 10.78 1.52 -0.12
N MET A 132 11.82 1.72 -0.93
CA MET A 132 12.36 0.69 -1.85
C MET A 132 12.87 -0.55 -1.12
N ARG A 133 13.33 -0.43 0.13
CA ARG A 133 13.73 -1.57 0.96
C ARG A 133 12.54 -2.24 1.65
N ALA A 134 11.53 -1.47 2.04
CA ALA A 134 10.38 -1.97 2.79
C ALA A 134 9.36 -2.71 1.90
N MET A 135 9.02 -2.14 0.74
CA MET A 135 7.94 -2.66 -0.11
C MET A 135 8.08 -4.12 -0.57
N PRO A 136 9.27 -4.63 -0.95
CA PRO A 136 9.41 -6.05 -1.29
C PRO A 136 9.05 -6.97 -0.12
N VAL A 137 9.51 -6.65 1.09
CA VAL A 137 9.25 -7.47 2.29
C VAL A 137 7.77 -7.39 2.68
N MET A 138 7.17 -6.19 2.64
CA MET A 138 5.72 -6.02 2.86
C MET A 138 4.90 -6.83 1.85
N SER A 139 5.26 -6.76 0.56
CA SER A 139 4.60 -7.52 -0.51
C SER A 139 4.70 -9.01 -0.27
N LEU A 140 5.87 -9.52 0.15
CA LEU A 140 6.07 -10.92 0.51
C LEU A 140 5.16 -11.35 1.66
N CYS A 141 5.02 -10.53 2.71
CA CYS A 141 4.12 -10.80 3.83
C CYS A 141 2.64 -10.79 3.42
N THR A 142 2.25 -10.05 2.39
CA THR A 142 0.87 -9.99 1.87
C THR A 142 0.50 -11.16 0.97
N VAL A 143 1.47 -11.78 0.28
CA VAL A 143 1.23 -12.89 -0.68
C VAL A 143 0.34 -14.01 -0.13
N PRO A 144 0.51 -14.50 1.11
CA PRO A 144 -0.37 -15.55 1.64
C PRO A 144 -1.86 -15.18 1.63
N PHE A 145 -2.21 -13.92 1.90
CA PHE A 145 -3.60 -13.45 1.83
C PHE A 145 -4.11 -13.47 0.40
N PHE A 146 -3.32 -12.96 -0.55
CA PHE A 146 -3.73 -12.94 -1.95
C PHE A 146 -3.83 -14.33 -2.57
N VAL A 147 -2.93 -15.24 -2.22
CA VAL A 147 -3.04 -16.65 -2.64
C VAL A 147 -4.30 -17.28 -2.05
N ALA A 148 -4.60 -17.02 -0.78
CA ALA A 148 -5.82 -17.52 -0.16
C ALA A 148 -7.09 -16.94 -0.81
N GLU A 149 -7.09 -15.65 -1.17
CA GLU A 149 -8.18 -15.00 -1.91
C GLU A 149 -8.42 -15.66 -3.27
N VAL A 150 -7.40 -15.78 -4.12
CA VAL A 150 -7.56 -16.34 -5.49
C VAL A 150 -7.91 -17.83 -5.49
N ARG A 151 -7.73 -18.51 -4.36
CA ARG A 151 -8.13 -19.90 -4.15
C ARG A 151 -9.48 -20.05 -3.45
N GLY A 152 -10.22 -18.96 -3.27
CA GLY A 152 -11.61 -18.96 -2.77
C GLY A 152 -11.75 -19.09 -1.26
N TYR A 153 -10.71 -18.83 -0.47
CA TYR A 153 -10.80 -18.86 0.99
C TYR A 153 -11.33 -17.55 1.61
N SER A 154 -11.42 -16.47 0.83
CA SER A 154 -12.03 -15.21 1.26
C SER A 154 -13.54 -15.22 1.00
N LYS A 155 -14.25 -14.27 1.63
CA LYS A 155 -15.68 -14.00 1.42
C LYS A 155 -15.91 -12.99 0.30
N MET A 156 -14.99 -12.89 -0.64
CA MET A 156 -15.14 -12.00 -1.77
C MET A 156 -16.22 -12.51 -2.71
N TYR A 157 -17.05 -11.61 -3.23
CA TYR A 157 -18.14 -11.95 -4.12
C TYR A 157 -18.16 -11.00 -5.32
N ASP A 158 -18.65 -11.50 -6.45
CA ASP A 158 -18.59 -10.77 -7.72
C ASP A 158 -19.86 -9.96 -7.96
N ALA A 159 -21.01 -10.62 -8.07
CA ALA A 159 -22.31 -10.01 -8.31
C ALA A 159 -23.15 -9.82 -7.05
N VAL A 160 -24.19 -8.99 -7.14
CA VAL A 160 -25.08 -8.68 -6.00
C VAL A 160 -25.74 -9.94 -5.47
N GLU A 161 -26.08 -10.86 -6.38
CA GLU A 161 -26.76 -12.13 -6.15
C GLU A 161 -25.88 -13.12 -5.36
N ASP A 162 -24.55 -13.00 -5.47
CA ASP A 162 -23.58 -13.80 -4.75
C ASP A 162 -23.31 -13.25 -3.32
N GLY A 163 -23.76 -12.02 -3.05
CA GLY A 163 -23.50 -11.30 -1.81
C GLY A 163 -24.76 -11.12 -0.93
N PRO A 164 -24.64 -10.35 0.17
CA PRO A 164 -25.77 -10.09 1.07
C PRO A 164 -26.91 -9.25 0.45
N GLY A 165 -26.72 -8.72 -0.76
CA GLY A 165 -27.66 -7.88 -1.50
C GLY A 165 -27.18 -6.44 -1.69
N MET A 166 -27.96 -5.66 -2.47
CA MET A 166 -27.58 -4.31 -2.92
C MET A 166 -27.30 -3.33 -1.78
N TRP A 167 -28.04 -3.44 -0.66
CA TRP A 167 -27.81 -2.60 0.52
C TRP A 167 -26.38 -2.74 1.06
N TYR A 168 -25.83 -3.96 0.99
CA TYR A 168 -24.47 -4.24 1.45
C TYR A 168 -23.43 -3.68 0.48
N ASN A 169 -23.73 -3.69 -0.82
CA ASN A 169 -22.84 -3.10 -1.83
C ASN A 169 -22.54 -1.62 -1.58
N ILE A 170 -23.43 -0.91 -0.89
CA ILE A 170 -23.26 0.49 -0.49
C ILE A 170 -22.59 0.58 0.88
N ILE A 171 -23.08 -0.17 1.88
CA ILE A 171 -22.59 -0.04 3.27
C ILE A 171 -21.18 -0.61 3.48
N GLN A 172 -20.71 -1.50 2.61
CA GLN A 172 -19.38 -2.11 2.71
C GLN A 172 -18.25 -1.05 2.71
N PHE A 173 -18.42 0.08 2.02
CA PHE A 173 -17.42 1.15 1.98
C PHE A 173 -17.22 1.84 3.34
N PRO A 174 -18.24 2.48 3.95
CA PRO A 174 -18.08 3.06 5.28
C PRO A 174 -17.78 1.99 6.34
N PHE A 175 -18.31 0.77 6.19
CA PHE A 175 -18.00 -0.32 7.11
C PHE A 175 -16.52 -0.74 7.06
N PHE A 176 -15.96 -0.86 5.86
CA PHE A 176 -14.53 -1.11 5.65
C PHE A 176 -13.68 0.01 6.28
N ILE A 177 -14.04 1.27 6.06
CA ILE A 177 -13.31 2.41 6.65
C ILE A 177 -13.37 2.34 8.17
N VAL A 178 -14.54 2.17 8.79
CA VAL A 178 -14.68 2.10 10.25
C VAL A 178 -13.90 0.93 10.84
N PHE A 179 -13.98 -0.26 10.24
CA PHE A 179 -13.26 -1.45 10.69
C PHE A 179 -11.75 -1.25 10.58
N THR A 180 -11.27 -0.79 9.44
CA THR A 180 -9.84 -0.64 9.19
C THR A 180 -9.25 0.50 10.03
N ASP A 181 -9.95 1.62 10.18
CA ASP A 181 -9.55 2.72 11.07
C ASP A 181 -9.41 2.25 12.52
N PHE A 182 -10.36 1.44 13.00
CA PHE A 182 -10.33 0.86 14.34
C PHE A 182 -9.08 -0.01 14.55
N CYS A 183 -8.85 -0.97 13.65
CA CYS A 183 -7.73 -1.88 13.78
C CYS A 183 -6.39 -1.15 13.65
N ILE A 184 -6.27 -0.23 12.69
CA ILE A 184 -5.05 0.55 12.47
C ILE A 184 -4.78 1.45 13.66
N TYR A 185 -5.79 2.11 14.23
CA TYR A 185 -5.62 2.91 15.45
C TYR A 185 -4.92 2.12 16.57
N TRP A 186 -5.37 0.89 16.84
CA TRP A 186 -4.77 0.06 17.89
C TRP A 186 -3.39 -0.46 17.53
N ILE A 187 -3.17 -0.84 16.26
CA ILE A 187 -1.86 -1.28 15.78
C ILE A 187 -0.86 -0.12 15.86
N HIS A 188 -1.26 1.07 15.43
CA HIS A 188 -0.46 2.27 15.45
C HIS A 188 -0.14 2.70 16.89
N ARG A 189 -1.14 2.70 17.78
CA ARG A 189 -0.91 2.97 19.22
C ARG A 189 0.02 1.92 19.85
N TRP A 190 -0.08 0.66 19.45
CA TRP A 190 0.85 -0.39 19.89
C TRP A 190 2.27 -0.19 19.33
N LEU A 191 2.40 0.28 18.09
CA LEU A 191 3.69 0.63 17.48
C LEU A 191 4.38 1.78 18.24
N HIS A 192 3.62 2.67 18.87
CA HIS A 192 4.12 3.72 19.76
C HIS A 192 4.44 3.25 21.19
N HIS A 193 4.16 2.00 21.54
CA HIS A 193 4.58 1.47 22.83
C HIS A 193 6.13 1.45 22.93
N PRO A 194 6.77 1.92 24.02
CA PRO A 194 8.22 2.14 24.08
C PRO A 194 9.09 0.93 23.70
N LYS A 195 8.63 -0.29 24.01
CA LYS A 195 9.33 -1.54 23.66
C LYS A 195 9.31 -1.85 22.15
N VAL A 196 8.31 -1.36 21.43
CA VAL A 196 8.07 -1.63 20.01
C VAL A 196 8.56 -0.48 19.15
N TYR A 197 8.27 0.75 19.56
CA TYR A 197 8.57 2.00 18.86
C TYR A 197 10.00 2.07 18.34
N LYS A 198 10.98 1.86 19.22
CA LYS A 198 12.41 1.96 18.87
C LYS A 198 12.81 1.05 17.70
N HIS A 199 12.15 -0.10 17.57
CA HIS A 199 12.52 -1.13 16.60
C HIS A 199 11.74 -1.03 15.30
N LEU A 200 10.45 -0.71 15.38
CA LEU A 200 9.55 -0.77 14.22
C LEU A 200 9.17 0.62 13.71
N HIS A 201 8.83 1.56 14.59
CA HIS A 201 8.13 2.77 14.19
C HIS A 201 8.98 4.05 14.24
N LYS A 202 10.04 4.09 15.07
CA LYS A 202 11.06 5.14 15.05
C LYS A 202 11.63 5.40 13.64
N PRO A 203 11.90 4.38 12.80
CA PRO A 203 12.36 4.61 11.42
C PRO A 203 11.39 5.43 10.55
N HIS A 204 10.08 5.41 10.86
CA HIS A 204 9.10 6.27 10.21
C HIS A 204 9.07 7.66 10.86
N HIS A 205 9.06 7.71 12.19
CA HIS A 205 9.02 8.97 12.95
C HIS A 205 10.27 9.84 12.89
N LYS A 206 11.38 9.33 12.32
CA LYS A 206 12.54 10.20 12.05
C LYS A 206 12.22 11.31 11.04
N TRP A 207 11.15 11.16 10.24
CA TRP A 207 10.68 12.17 9.28
C TRP A 207 9.77 13.20 9.96
N ILE A 208 10.34 14.04 10.85
CA ILE A 208 9.56 15.03 11.62
C ILE A 208 8.70 15.96 10.75
N MET A 209 9.26 16.36 9.60
CA MET A 209 8.53 17.08 8.55
C MET A 209 8.49 16.21 7.30
N PRO A 210 7.55 15.24 7.22
CA PRO A 210 7.55 14.26 6.15
C PRO A 210 7.24 14.92 4.80
N SER A 211 7.73 14.32 3.72
CA SER A 211 7.24 14.60 2.37
C SER A 211 6.24 13.52 1.91
N PRO A 212 5.57 13.67 0.76
CA PRO A 212 4.72 12.62 0.19
C PRO A 212 5.46 11.29 -0.02
N TYR A 213 6.78 11.34 -0.22
CA TYR A 213 7.62 10.14 -0.36
C TYR A 213 7.84 9.40 0.96
N ALA A 214 7.62 10.04 2.12
CA ALA A 214 7.66 9.40 3.43
C ALA A 214 6.49 8.43 3.68
N SER A 215 5.42 8.53 2.87
CA SER A 215 4.17 7.79 3.03
C SER A 215 4.32 6.28 3.15
N HIS A 216 5.39 5.70 2.57
CA HIS A 216 5.70 4.27 2.63
C HIS A 216 7.11 4.00 3.19
N ALA A 217 7.76 5.03 3.73
CA ALA A 217 9.09 4.94 4.31
C ALA A 217 9.02 4.42 5.75
N PHE A 218 8.59 3.17 5.91
CA PHE A 218 8.44 2.46 7.19
C PHE A 218 9.55 1.42 7.41
N HIS A 219 9.61 0.84 8.61
CA HIS A 219 10.12 -0.51 8.74
C HIS A 219 9.13 -1.48 8.05
N PRO A 220 9.56 -2.52 7.33
CA PRO A 220 8.62 -3.37 6.60
C PRO A 220 7.54 -4.03 7.47
N LEU A 221 7.90 -4.48 8.69
CA LEU A 221 6.91 -5.04 9.62
C LEU A 221 5.96 -4.00 10.23
N ASP A 222 6.36 -2.73 10.27
CA ASP A 222 5.49 -1.62 10.68
C ASP A 222 4.42 -1.39 9.60
N GLY A 223 4.87 -1.14 8.36
CA GLY A 223 3.96 -0.95 7.23
C GLY A 223 3.04 -2.16 7.00
N TYR A 224 3.55 -3.38 7.12
CA TYR A 224 2.73 -4.60 7.02
C TYR A 224 1.71 -4.72 8.16
N ALA A 225 2.10 -4.45 9.41
CA ALA A 225 1.16 -4.50 10.53
C ALA A 225 0.01 -3.52 10.31
N GLN A 226 0.30 -2.29 9.88
CA GLN A 226 -0.72 -1.29 9.57
C GLN A 226 -1.56 -1.65 8.34
N SER A 227 -1.03 -2.38 7.35
CA SER A 227 -1.80 -2.80 6.18
C SER A 227 -2.66 -4.06 6.41
N LEU A 228 -2.34 -4.84 7.45
CA LEU A 228 -2.99 -6.12 7.75
C LEU A 228 -4.53 -6.05 7.82
N PRO A 229 -5.17 -5.02 8.42
CA PRO A 229 -6.62 -4.94 8.50
C PRO A 229 -7.31 -4.93 7.12
N TYR A 230 -6.66 -4.36 6.09
CA TYR A 230 -7.18 -4.34 4.73
C TYR A 230 -7.26 -5.75 4.12
N HIS A 231 -6.26 -6.58 4.41
CA HIS A 231 -6.17 -7.96 3.90
C HIS A 231 -7.01 -8.94 4.72
N VAL A 232 -7.23 -8.66 6.01
CA VAL A 232 -8.05 -9.49 6.90
C VAL A 232 -9.55 -9.27 6.68
N PHE A 233 -9.96 -8.04 6.34
CA PHE A 233 -11.37 -7.69 6.13
C PHE A 233 -12.13 -8.70 5.25
N PRO A 234 -11.69 -9.04 4.01
CA PRO A 234 -12.43 -9.95 3.15
C PRO A 234 -12.49 -11.40 3.66
N PHE A 235 -11.75 -11.77 4.70
CA PHE A 235 -11.86 -13.11 5.33
C PHE A 235 -12.90 -13.14 6.45
N ILE A 236 -13.21 -11.98 7.05
CA ILE A 236 -14.20 -11.86 8.12
C ILE A 236 -15.56 -11.46 7.55
N PHE A 237 -15.58 -10.49 6.63
CA PHE A 237 -16.79 -9.91 6.07
C PHE A 237 -16.85 -10.08 4.54
N PRO A 238 -18.05 -10.20 3.97
CA PRO A 238 -18.21 -10.14 2.53
C PRO A 238 -17.60 -8.87 1.94
N LEU A 239 -16.98 -8.95 0.78
CA LEU A 239 -16.44 -7.77 0.10
C LEU A 239 -16.55 -7.94 -1.41
N GLN A 240 -17.21 -6.99 -2.08
CA GLN A 240 -17.39 -7.06 -3.52
C GLN A 240 -16.04 -6.86 -4.24
N LYS A 241 -15.73 -7.68 -5.26
CA LYS A 241 -14.42 -7.70 -5.93
C LYS A 241 -13.96 -6.33 -6.44
N PHE A 242 -14.82 -5.57 -7.10
CA PHE A 242 -14.48 -4.23 -7.61
C PHE A 242 -14.39 -3.19 -6.48
N ALA A 243 -15.24 -3.27 -5.46
CA ALA A 243 -15.14 -2.44 -4.27
C ALA A 243 -13.79 -2.64 -3.57
N TYR A 244 -13.29 -3.88 -3.50
CA TYR A 244 -11.97 -4.16 -2.94
C TYR A 244 -10.84 -3.46 -3.71
N VAL A 245 -10.86 -3.51 -5.05
CA VAL A 245 -9.87 -2.81 -5.90
C VAL A 245 -9.96 -1.30 -5.71
N ALA A 246 -11.17 -0.74 -5.68
CA ALA A 246 -11.40 0.69 -5.44
C ALA A 246 -10.91 1.14 -4.06
N LEU A 247 -11.20 0.36 -3.01
CA LEU A 247 -10.73 0.61 -1.65
C LEU A 247 -9.20 0.51 -1.57
N PHE A 248 -8.59 -0.48 -2.22
CA PHE A 248 -7.13 -0.60 -2.27
C PHE A 248 -6.48 0.64 -2.89
N ALA A 249 -7.04 1.17 -3.98
CA ALA A 249 -6.58 2.43 -4.58
C ALA A 249 -6.78 3.62 -3.64
N PHE A 250 -7.96 3.73 -3.01
CA PHE A 250 -8.28 4.78 -2.04
C PHE A 250 -7.28 4.80 -0.88
N VAL A 251 -6.97 3.66 -0.27
CA VAL A 251 -6.03 3.55 0.85
C VAL A 251 -4.63 4.06 0.46
N ASN A 252 -4.14 3.70 -0.72
CA ASN A 252 -2.83 4.14 -1.19
C ASN A 252 -2.79 5.66 -1.41
N ILE A 253 -3.82 6.22 -2.06
CA ILE A 253 -3.94 7.67 -2.27
C ILE A 253 -4.02 8.39 -0.92
N TRP A 254 -4.86 7.90 -0.01
CA TRP A 254 -5.03 8.46 1.33
C TRP A 254 -3.71 8.51 2.11
N THR A 255 -2.97 7.39 2.09
CA THR A 255 -1.68 7.26 2.77
C THR A 255 -0.66 8.29 2.28
N VAL A 256 -0.68 8.63 0.98
CA VAL A 256 0.16 9.72 0.45
C VAL A 256 -0.35 11.10 0.90
N MET A 257 -1.65 11.34 0.79
CA MET A 257 -2.26 12.65 1.12
C MET A 257 -2.05 13.08 2.57
N ILE A 258 -2.10 12.16 3.54
CA ILE A 258 -1.87 12.55 4.95
C ILE A 258 -0.41 12.95 5.24
N HIS A 259 0.54 12.71 4.34
CA HIS A 259 1.97 13.05 4.48
C HIS A 259 2.39 14.26 3.62
N ASP A 260 1.50 14.85 2.84
CA ASP A 260 1.85 15.97 1.95
C ASP A 260 1.92 17.33 2.64
N GLY A 261 1.58 17.39 3.93
CA GLY A 261 1.66 18.60 4.73
C GLY A 261 0.74 19.72 4.27
N GLU A 262 -0.21 19.46 3.37
CA GLU A 262 -1.16 20.45 2.88
C GLU A 262 -2.47 20.36 3.68
N TYR A 263 -2.75 21.42 4.43
CA TYR A 263 -3.79 21.41 5.47
C TYR A 263 -5.11 21.96 4.93
N VAL A 264 -5.64 21.33 3.88
CA VAL A 264 -6.83 21.83 3.13
C VAL A 264 -8.13 21.72 3.93
N ALA A 265 -8.24 20.73 4.82
CA ALA A 265 -9.48 20.41 5.51
C ALA A 265 -9.35 20.62 7.03
N GLU A 266 -9.87 21.73 7.55
CA GLU A 266 -10.13 21.90 8.98
C GLU A 266 -11.38 21.09 9.37
N SER A 267 -11.23 19.77 9.46
CA SER A 267 -12.33 18.87 9.80
C SER A 267 -12.16 18.33 11.22
N PRO A 268 -13.20 18.42 12.08
CA PRO A 268 -13.15 17.82 13.41
C PRO A 268 -13.28 16.29 13.37
N ILE A 269 -13.65 15.71 12.23
CA ILE A 269 -13.91 14.28 12.04
C ILE A 269 -12.76 13.61 11.28
N ILE A 270 -12.25 14.25 10.23
CA ILE A 270 -11.24 13.66 9.36
C ILE A 270 -9.85 13.82 10.00
N ASN A 271 -9.11 12.71 10.09
CA ASN A 271 -7.70 12.72 10.46
C ASN A 271 -6.85 12.98 9.21
N GLY A 272 -6.74 14.25 8.83
CA GLY A 272 -6.01 14.68 7.62
C GLY A 272 -4.53 15.00 7.88
N ALA A 273 -3.87 15.59 6.88
CA ALA A 273 -2.44 15.91 6.93
C ALA A 273 -2.02 16.77 8.14
N ALA A 274 -2.91 17.65 8.64
CA ALA A 274 -2.64 18.49 9.81
C ALA A 274 -2.55 17.65 11.10
N CYS A 275 -3.50 16.74 11.29
CA CYS A 275 -3.49 15.83 12.44
C CYS A 275 -2.28 14.89 12.38
N HIS A 276 -1.94 14.39 11.19
CA HIS A 276 -0.79 13.50 11.00
C HIS A 276 0.56 14.23 11.13
N THR A 277 0.65 15.50 10.73
CA THR A 277 1.88 16.29 10.97
C THR A 277 2.06 16.56 12.46
N MET A 278 0.98 16.86 13.19
CA MET A 278 1.02 16.98 14.65
C MET A 278 1.44 15.65 15.31
N HIS A 279 1.03 14.53 14.73
CA HIS A 279 1.47 13.20 15.16
C HIS A 279 2.99 13.02 14.98
N HIS A 280 3.56 13.39 13.82
CA HIS A 280 5.01 13.34 13.60
C HIS A 280 5.81 14.29 14.51
N LEU A 281 5.24 15.44 14.88
CA LEU A 281 5.86 16.40 15.79
C LEU A 281 5.83 15.96 17.26
N TYR A 282 4.73 15.33 17.69
CA TYR A 282 4.44 15.12 19.10
C TYR A 282 4.31 13.66 19.53
N PHE A 283 4.38 12.72 18.59
CA PHE A 283 4.48 11.25 18.72
C PHE A 283 3.28 10.58 19.39
N ASN A 284 2.76 11.12 20.48
CA ASN A 284 1.80 10.48 21.37
C ASN A 284 0.31 10.80 21.09
N TYR A 285 0.01 11.40 19.94
CA TYR A 285 -1.33 11.90 19.62
C TYR A 285 -1.74 11.55 18.18
N ASN A 286 -3.05 11.51 17.91
CA ASN A 286 -3.65 11.37 16.57
C ASN A 286 -3.22 10.10 15.80
N TYR A 287 -3.39 8.92 16.41
CA TYR A 287 -3.02 7.62 15.82
C TYR A 287 -3.98 7.09 14.73
N GLY A 288 -5.19 7.65 14.61
CA GLY A 288 -6.19 7.21 13.62
C GLY A 288 -5.69 7.39 12.19
N GLN A 289 -6.15 6.53 11.27
CA GLN A 289 -5.72 6.59 9.87
C GLN A 289 -6.58 7.56 9.06
N TYR A 290 -7.90 7.48 9.21
CA TYR A 290 -8.86 8.24 8.42
C TYR A 290 -9.66 9.23 9.25
N THR A 291 -10.02 8.85 10.48
CA THR A 291 -10.91 9.63 11.34
C THR A 291 -10.29 9.91 12.70
N THR A 292 -10.76 10.96 13.36
CA THR A 292 -10.38 11.30 14.73
C THR A 292 -11.20 10.54 15.76
N LEU A 293 -12.15 9.69 15.33
CA LEU A 293 -13.10 9.00 16.21
C LEU A 293 -12.38 8.20 17.28
N TRP A 294 -11.44 7.34 16.88
CA TRP A 294 -10.72 6.45 17.80
C TRP A 294 -9.74 7.20 18.68
N ASP A 295 -9.15 8.28 18.18
CA ASP A 295 -8.33 9.18 19.01
C ASP A 295 -9.14 9.87 20.10
N ARG A 296 -10.37 10.28 19.80
CA ARG A 296 -11.26 10.89 20.79
C ARG A 296 -11.70 9.88 21.83
N LEU A 297 -12.11 8.68 21.40
CA LEU A 297 -12.52 7.61 22.31
C LEU A 297 -11.35 7.08 23.14
N GLY A 298 -10.16 6.99 22.56
CA GLY A 298 -8.95 6.50 23.21
C GLY A 298 -8.13 7.55 23.96
N GLY A 299 -8.58 8.81 23.97
CA GLY A 299 -7.95 9.92 24.70
C GLY A 299 -6.62 10.40 24.13
N SER A 300 -6.37 10.18 22.84
CA SER A 300 -5.14 10.58 22.11
C SER A 300 -5.38 11.71 21.11
N TYR A 301 -6.58 12.27 21.04
CA TYR A 301 -6.88 13.37 20.12
C TYR A 301 -6.22 14.69 20.56
N ARG A 302 -5.45 15.29 19.66
CA ARG A 302 -4.93 16.66 19.78
C ARG A 302 -5.36 17.46 18.56
N LYS A 303 -6.18 18.52 18.79
CA LYS A 303 -6.60 19.43 17.72
C LYS A 303 -5.35 20.04 17.05
N PRO A 304 -5.25 20.03 15.71
CA PRO A 304 -4.22 20.80 15.02
C PRO A 304 -4.33 22.29 15.37
N ASN A 305 -3.17 22.94 15.45
CA ASN A 305 -3.09 24.39 15.72
C ASN A 305 -3.73 25.18 14.57
N ASP A 306 -4.49 26.22 14.88
CA ASP A 306 -5.21 27.03 13.89
C ASP A 306 -4.24 27.71 12.89
N GLU A 307 -3.01 27.97 13.34
CA GLU A 307 -1.92 28.54 12.54
C GLU A 307 -1.50 27.63 11.38
N LEU A 308 -1.65 26.31 11.50
CA LEU A 308 -1.31 25.37 10.43
C LEU A 308 -2.18 25.64 9.21
N PHE A 309 -3.48 25.91 9.39
CA PHE A 309 -4.41 26.18 8.29
C PHE A 309 -4.21 27.55 7.63
N ARG A 310 -3.32 28.40 8.17
CA ARG A 310 -3.01 29.72 7.62
C ARG A 310 -1.57 29.74 7.12
N LYS A 311 -1.40 29.73 5.78
CA LYS A 311 -0.09 29.62 5.13
C LYS A 311 0.97 30.59 5.67
N GLU A 312 0.59 31.85 5.92
CA GLU A 312 1.49 32.88 6.45
C GLU A 312 1.98 32.57 7.88
N LEU A 313 1.11 32.03 8.74
CA LEU A 313 1.44 31.70 10.13
C LEU A 313 2.17 30.36 10.23
N LYS A 314 1.78 29.37 9.42
CA LYS A 314 2.47 28.07 9.31
C LYS A 314 3.96 28.24 8.96
N MET A 315 4.29 29.25 8.17
CA MET A 315 5.67 29.53 7.73
C MET A 315 6.38 30.57 8.62
N ALA A 316 5.75 31.04 9.69
CA ALA A 316 6.36 32.02 10.58
C ALA A 316 7.49 31.39 11.39
N GLN A 317 8.66 32.05 11.39
CA GLN A 317 9.84 31.60 12.12
C GLN A 317 9.53 31.35 13.61
N SER A 318 8.71 32.20 14.23
CA SER A 318 8.28 32.05 15.63
C SER A 318 7.52 30.76 15.90
N GLU A 319 6.69 30.32 14.95
CA GLU A 319 5.93 29.07 15.07
C GLU A 319 6.85 27.86 14.86
N TRP A 320 7.77 27.90 13.90
CA TRP A 320 8.78 26.85 13.72
C TRP A 320 9.69 26.68 14.94
N GLU A 321 10.09 27.78 15.56
CA GLU A 321 10.87 27.74 16.80
C GLU A 321 10.10 27.11 17.96
N LYS A 322 8.80 27.46 18.10
CA LYS A 322 7.93 26.88 19.12
C LYS A 322 7.72 25.39 18.90
N GLN A 323 7.38 24.98 17.68
CA GLN A 323 7.20 23.58 17.30
C GLN A 323 8.48 22.78 17.50
N SER A 324 9.63 23.32 17.06
CA SER A 324 10.93 22.67 17.21
C SER A 324 11.30 22.46 18.67
N LYS A 325 11.12 23.47 19.54
CA LYS A 325 11.39 23.34 20.98
C LYS A 325 10.51 22.30 21.65
N GLU A 326 9.21 22.29 21.33
CA GLU A 326 8.28 21.31 21.91
C GLU A 326 8.60 19.89 21.43
N MET A 327 8.89 19.72 20.13
CA MET A 327 9.29 18.45 19.54
C MET A 327 10.61 17.94 20.15
N GLU A 328 11.64 18.77 20.28
CA GLU A 328 12.93 18.40 20.91
C GLU A 328 12.75 17.90 22.35
N ARG A 329 11.87 18.55 23.12
CA ARG A 329 11.54 18.12 24.47
C ARG A 329 10.94 16.72 24.48
N ILE A 330 10.01 16.44 23.57
CA ILE A 330 9.34 15.13 23.48
C ILE A 330 10.28 14.06 22.95
N VAL A 331 11.11 14.35 21.94
CA VAL A 331 12.12 13.41 21.45
C VAL A 331 13.08 13.01 22.57
N LYS A 332 13.51 13.96 23.40
CA LYS A 332 14.35 13.65 24.56
C LYS A 332 13.62 12.76 25.58
N GLU A 333 12.31 12.97 25.78
CA GLU A 333 11.49 12.16 26.69
C GLU A 333 11.27 10.73 26.16
N VAL A 334 10.98 10.59 24.86
CA VAL A 334 10.61 9.32 24.22
C VAL A 334 11.82 8.51 23.79
N GLU A 335 12.84 9.17 23.22
CA GLU A 335 14.01 8.53 22.61
C GLU A 335 15.30 8.69 23.43
N GLY A 336 15.33 9.61 24.40
CA GLY A 336 16.50 9.91 25.24
C GLY A 336 17.49 10.88 24.57
N GLU A 337 17.89 10.59 23.33
CA GLU A 337 18.79 11.42 22.52
C GLU A 337 18.26 11.56 21.08
N ASP A 338 18.60 12.68 20.43
CA ASP A 338 18.28 12.94 19.03
C ASP A 338 19.49 12.61 18.16
N ASP A 339 19.45 11.49 17.44
CA ASP A 339 20.51 10.98 16.58
C ASP A 339 20.41 11.49 15.12
N ARG A 340 19.49 12.43 14.86
CA ARG A 340 19.18 12.91 13.51
C ARG A 340 20.11 14.05 13.07
N GLN A 341 20.38 14.09 11.76
CA GLN A 341 21.19 15.15 11.14
C GLN A 341 20.29 16.06 10.29
N TYR A 342 19.96 17.21 10.85
CA TYR A 342 19.18 18.26 10.19
C TYR A 342 20.04 19.05 9.19
N ASP A 343 19.40 19.63 8.17
CA ASP A 343 20.12 20.50 7.22
C ASP A 343 20.53 21.81 7.91
N PRO A 344 21.83 22.14 8.02
CA PRO A 344 22.29 23.34 8.72
C PRO A 344 21.98 24.66 7.97
N ASN A 345 21.58 24.60 6.69
CA ASN A 345 21.28 25.79 5.87
C ASN A 345 19.95 25.66 5.10
N PRO A 346 18.79 25.69 5.78
CA PRO A 346 17.48 25.58 5.12
C PRO A 346 17.22 26.70 4.09
N VAL A 347 17.88 27.86 4.25
CA VAL A 347 17.61 29.09 3.49
C VAL A 347 18.47 29.23 2.22
N ALA A 348 19.52 28.42 2.03
CA ALA A 348 20.52 28.67 0.97
C ALA A 348 20.16 28.11 -0.42
N LYS A 349 19.13 27.27 -0.55
CA LYS A 349 18.68 26.75 -1.86
C LYS A 349 17.47 27.53 -2.38
N LYS A 350 17.64 28.84 -2.58
CA LYS A 350 16.81 29.58 -3.54
C LYS A 350 17.38 29.38 -4.95
N GLN A 351 16.52 28.91 -5.84
CA GLN A 351 16.56 29.10 -7.29
C GLN A 351 17.73 28.46 -8.05
N GLN A 352 17.49 27.27 -8.60
CA GLN A 352 17.76 26.96 -10.01
C GLN A 352 16.62 26.12 -10.57
#